data_AF-A0A017HV78-F1
#
_entry.id   AF-A0A017HV78-F1
#
_cell.length_a   1.000
_cell.length_b   1.000
_cell.length_c   1.000
_cell.angle_alpha   90.00
_cell.angle_beta   90.00
_cell.angle_gamma   90.00
#
_symmetry.space_group_name_H-M   'P 1'
#
loop_
_entity.id
_entity.type
_entity.pdbx_description
1 polymer ?
#
loop_
_entity_poly.entity_id
_entity_poly.type
_entity_poly.pdbx_seq_one_letter_code
_entity_poly.pdbx_strand_id
1 'polypeptide(L)'
;MEIADLKAAIAGGLEAAGAAHGNQAAGGGAWNFLAKGEGTVVGADRESRAATLDVDVDGDGTGDVQIQLGPVVKGTALRDASPFYLFTDFKDQIEFAALARALNTKATEALTLPEGDLTGKHVRFEGAFALRSASEPIQVVPTRLTLGDRA
;
A
#
# COMPACT_ATOMS: atom_id res chain seq x y z
N MET A 1 9.34 5.64 3.76
CA MET A 1 10.04 4.99 4.89
C MET A 1 10.20 3.51 4.57
N GLU A 2 11.21 2.82 5.12
CA GLU A 2 11.26 1.34 4.98
C GLU A 2 10.10 0.71 5.77
N ILE A 3 9.49 -0.32 5.20
CA ILE A 3 8.29 -0.94 5.78
C ILE A 3 8.59 -1.62 7.12
N ALA A 4 9.78 -2.20 7.28
CA ALA A 4 10.20 -2.82 8.54
C ALA A 4 10.29 -1.78 9.67
N ASP A 5 10.91 -0.64 9.41
CA ASP A 5 11.00 0.47 10.38
C ASP A 5 9.60 0.98 10.74
N LEU A 6 8.72 1.08 9.73
CA LEU A 6 7.36 1.56 9.94
C LEU A 6 6.51 0.57 10.73
N LYS A 7 6.63 -0.75 10.48
CA LYS A 7 6.02 -1.81 11.30
C LYS A 7 6.46 -1.66 12.76
N ALA A 8 7.75 -1.48 13.02
CA ALA A 8 8.28 -1.30 14.37
C ALA A 8 7.74 -0.03 15.04
N ALA A 9 7.67 1.09 14.32
CA ALA A 9 7.07 2.33 14.82
C ALA A 9 5.57 2.14 15.17
N ILE A 10 4.81 1.49 14.29
CA ILE A 10 3.37 1.22 14.50
C ILE A 10 3.17 0.31 15.72
N ALA A 11 4.01 -0.71 15.89
CA ALA A 11 3.99 -1.59 17.07
C ALA A 11 4.29 -0.84 18.37
N GLY A 12 5.14 0.20 18.32
CA GLY A 12 5.39 1.12 19.43
C GLY A 12 4.24 2.11 19.70
N GLY A 13 3.31 2.27 18.74
CA GLY A 13 2.09 3.06 18.88
C GLY A 13 1.67 3.74 17.57
N LEU A 14 0.50 3.37 17.04
CA LEU A 14 -0.02 3.89 15.76
C LEU A 14 -0.15 5.42 15.74
N GLU A 15 -0.60 6.04 16.82
CA GLU A 15 -0.79 7.49 16.87
C GLU A 15 0.54 8.24 16.75
N ALA A 16 1.55 7.80 17.50
CA ALA A 16 2.88 8.40 17.45
C ALA A 16 3.56 8.16 16.09
N ALA A 17 3.44 6.95 15.54
CA ALA A 17 3.95 6.62 14.21
C ALA A 17 3.25 7.44 13.12
N GLY A 18 1.92 7.57 13.22
CA GLY A 18 1.08 8.39 12.34
C GLY A 18 1.51 9.84 12.32
N ALA A 19 1.64 10.46 13.50
CA ALA A 19 2.08 11.85 13.61
C ALA A 19 3.50 12.10 13.08
N ALA A 20 4.40 11.11 13.18
CA ALA A 20 5.79 11.24 12.75
C ALA A 20 6.02 10.91 11.27
N HIS A 21 5.25 9.97 10.71
CA HIS A 21 5.56 9.33 9.42
C HIS A 21 4.37 9.23 8.46
N GLY A 22 3.16 9.57 8.90
CA GLY A 22 1.94 9.48 8.14
C GLY A 22 1.27 10.82 7.88
N ASN A 23 0.13 10.74 7.19
CA ASN A 23 -0.79 11.84 6.99
C ASN A 23 -2.21 11.38 7.35
N GLN A 24 -2.98 12.24 7.98
CA GLN A 24 -4.38 11.99 8.32
C GLN A 24 -5.24 13.10 7.71
N ALA A 25 -6.39 12.74 7.15
CA ALA A 25 -7.31 13.72 6.60
C ALA A 25 -7.80 14.69 7.70
N ALA A 26 -8.10 15.92 7.31
CA ALA A 26 -8.70 16.91 8.19
C ALA A 26 -10.06 16.37 8.71
N GLY A 27 -10.16 16.19 10.04
CA GLY A 27 -11.32 15.56 10.69
C GLY A 27 -11.06 14.16 11.26
N GLY A 28 -9.85 13.63 11.11
CA GLY A 28 -9.44 12.34 11.66
C GLY A 28 -9.66 11.18 10.68
N GLY A 29 -9.54 9.95 11.18
CA GLY A 29 -9.73 8.73 10.39
C GLY A 29 -8.46 7.87 10.31
N ALA A 30 -8.28 7.17 9.21
CA ALA A 30 -7.10 6.33 9.01
C ALA A 30 -5.83 7.18 8.88
N TRP A 31 -4.74 6.70 9.47
CA TRP A 31 -3.38 7.17 9.18
C TRP A 31 -2.93 6.59 7.85
N ASN A 32 -2.44 7.44 6.94
CA ASN A 32 -1.97 7.06 5.62
C ASN A 32 -0.45 7.21 5.57
N PHE A 33 0.24 6.18 5.09
CA PHE A 33 1.69 6.12 5.11
C PHE A 33 2.25 5.90 3.72
N LEU A 34 3.44 6.46 3.46
CA LEU A 34 4.26 6.14 2.30
C LEU A 34 5.37 5.18 2.71
N ALA A 35 5.36 3.99 2.14
CA ALA A 35 6.33 2.96 2.44
C ALA A 35 6.96 2.39 1.19
N LYS A 36 8.20 1.93 1.38
CA LYS A 36 8.92 1.07 0.45
C LYS A 36 9.44 -0.13 1.21
N GLY A 37 9.71 -1.21 0.50
CA GLY A 37 10.25 -2.40 1.11
C GLY A 37 10.60 -3.43 0.06
N GLU A 38 11.20 -4.50 0.53
CA GLU A 38 11.48 -5.67 -0.26
C GLU A 38 11.25 -6.93 0.55
N GLY A 39 10.99 -8.03 -0.14
CA GLY A 39 10.58 -9.26 0.51
C GLY A 39 10.39 -10.40 -0.47
N THR A 40 9.98 -11.55 0.06
CA THR A 40 9.69 -12.74 -0.74
C THR A 40 8.18 -12.87 -0.92
N VAL A 41 7.73 -13.12 -2.15
CA VAL A 41 6.32 -13.42 -2.39
C VAL A 41 6.01 -14.79 -1.81
N VAL A 42 5.06 -14.86 -0.88
CA VAL A 42 4.60 -16.11 -0.25
C VAL A 42 3.21 -16.53 -0.69
N GLY A 43 2.46 -15.60 -1.31
CA GLY A 43 1.16 -15.87 -1.92
C GLY A 43 0.86 -14.91 -3.05
N ALA A 44 0.14 -15.40 -4.06
CA ALA A 44 -0.31 -14.60 -5.19
C ALA A 44 -1.74 -14.98 -5.58
N ASP A 45 -2.67 -14.03 -5.48
CA ASP A 45 -4.00 -14.12 -6.07
C ASP A 45 -4.03 -13.23 -7.31
N ARG A 46 -4.17 -13.83 -8.49
CA ARG A 46 -4.29 -13.10 -9.77
C ARG A 46 -5.63 -13.34 -10.45
N GLU A 47 -6.48 -14.17 -9.85
CA GLU A 47 -7.77 -14.55 -10.43
C GLU A 47 -8.87 -13.59 -9.95
N SER A 48 -8.77 -13.09 -8.71
CA SER A 48 -9.74 -12.15 -8.20
C SER A 48 -9.59 -10.77 -8.83
N ARG A 49 -10.70 -10.00 -8.80
CA ARG A 49 -10.70 -8.60 -9.24
C ARG A 49 -9.85 -7.68 -8.36
N ALA A 50 -9.61 -8.09 -7.11
CA ALA A 50 -8.73 -7.37 -6.21
C ALA A 50 -7.28 -7.57 -6.62
N ALA A 51 -6.93 -8.83 -6.94
CA ALA A 51 -5.60 -9.38 -7.21
C ALA A 51 -4.52 -8.89 -6.23
N THR A 52 -3.91 -9.80 -5.51
CA THR A 52 -3.00 -9.45 -4.42
C THR A 52 -1.71 -10.26 -4.45
N LEU A 53 -0.64 -9.66 -3.94
CA LEU A 53 0.58 -10.36 -3.58
C LEU A 53 0.81 -10.25 -2.09
N ASP A 54 0.92 -11.39 -1.43
CA ASP A 54 1.33 -11.46 -0.04
C ASP A 54 2.85 -11.58 0.00
N VAL A 55 3.48 -10.62 0.67
CA VAL A 55 4.93 -10.45 0.72
C VAL A 55 5.40 -10.58 2.17
N ASP A 56 6.32 -11.51 2.37
CA ASP A 56 7.10 -11.68 3.59
C ASP A 56 8.29 -10.72 3.57
N VAL A 57 8.32 -9.77 4.51
CA VAL A 57 9.38 -8.75 4.58
C VAL A 57 10.35 -8.96 5.74
N ASP A 58 10.10 -9.94 6.60
CA ASP A 58 10.96 -10.27 7.75
C ASP A 58 11.54 -11.69 7.73
N GLY A 59 11.17 -12.51 6.75
CA GLY A 59 11.74 -13.81 6.45
C GLY A 59 11.13 -14.96 7.26
N ASP A 60 9.97 -14.77 7.89
CA ASP A 60 9.31 -15.78 8.72
C ASP A 60 8.45 -16.79 7.91
N GLY A 61 8.30 -16.57 6.60
CA GLY A 61 7.50 -17.39 5.69
C GLY A 61 6.01 -17.00 5.64
N THR A 62 5.61 -15.92 6.31
CA THR A 62 4.23 -15.41 6.39
C THR A 62 4.11 -14.08 5.67
N GLY A 63 2.93 -13.83 5.08
CA GLY A 63 2.65 -12.57 4.40
C GLY A 63 2.44 -11.43 5.40
N ASP A 64 3.39 -10.51 5.46
CA ASP A 64 3.33 -9.31 6.30
C ASP A 64 2.59 -8.16 5.63
N VAL A 65 2.76 -8.06 4.31
CA VAL A 65 2.28 -6.96 3.49
C VAL A 65 1.53 -7.53 2.32
N GLN A 66 0.31 -7.01 2.10
CA GLN A 66 -0.49 -7.36 0.94
C GLN A 66 -0.45 -6.23 -0.07
N ILE A 67 0.15 -6.49 -1.24
CA ILE A 67 0.21 -5.53 -2.35
C ILE A 67 -1.02 -5.71 -3.22
N GLN A 68 -1.78 -4.63 -3.44
CA GLN A 68 -2.95 -4.62 -4.31
C GLN A 68 -2.52 -4.42 -5.78
N LEU A 69 -2.70 -5.43 -6.62
CA LEU A 69 -2.34 -5.40 -8.04
C LEU A 69 -3.47 -4.86 -8.94
N GLY A 70 -4.73 -4.96 -8.51
CA GLY A 70 -5.88 -4.50 -9.29
C GLY A 70 -6.40 -5.53 -10.30
N PRO A 71 -7.39 -5.21 -11.15
CA PRO A 71 -7.76 -3.87 -11.61
C PRO A 71 -8.64 -3.06 -10.64
N VAL A 72 -9.15 -3.66 -9.57
CA VAL A 72 -9.99 -2.97 -8.59
C VAL A 72 -9.24 -2.81 -7.27
N VAL A 73 -8.60 -1.65 -7.11
CA VAL A 73 -7.93 -1.27 -5.86
C VAL A 73 -8.86 -0.49 -4.97
N LYS A 74 -8.93 -0.89 -3.71
CA LYS A 74 -9.79 -0.25 -2.70
C LYS A 74 -9.01 0.83 -1.94
N GLY A 75 -9.75 1.79 -1.41
CA GLY A 75 -9.23 2.81 -0.53
C GLY A 75 -8.70 4.05 -1.25
N THR A 76 -8.18 4.97 -0.45
CA THR A 76 -7.80 6.34 -0.85
C THR A 76 -6.36 6.66 -0.47
N ALA A 77 -5.57 5.66 -0.08
CA ALA A 77 -4.26 5.83 0.55
C ALA A 77 -3.28 6.68 -0.28
N LEU A 78 -3.23 6.52 -1.61
CA LEU A 78 -2.36 7.34 -2.46
C LEU A 78 -2.71 8.84 -2.40
N ARG A 79 -4.01 9.15 -2.42
CA ARG A 79 -4.50 10.52 -2.32
C ARG A 79 -4.24 11.06 -0.92
N ASP A 80 -4.60 10.29 0.10
CA ASP A 80 -4.64 10.76 1.49
C ASP A 80 -3.26 10.71 2.17
N ALA A 81 -2.29 9.95 1.66
CA ALA A 81 -0.90 10.04 2.08
C ALA A 81 -0.20 11.31 1.55
N SER A 82 -0.79 11.98 0.56
CA SER A 82 -0.22 13.18 -0.05
C SER A 82 -0.80 14.44 0.62
N PRO A 83 0.01 15.25 1.31
CA PRO A 83 -0.50 16.38 2.11
C PRO A 83 -1.02 17.56 1.26
N PHE A 84 -0.85 17.51 -0.05
CA PHE A 84 -1.24 18.58 -0.99
C PHE A 84 -2.57 18.33 -1.70
N TYR A 85 -3.18 17.15 -1.54
CA TYR A 85 -4.55 16.93 -2.03
C TYR A 85 -5.56 17.29 -0.94
N LEU A 86 -5.96 18.55 -0.90
CA LEU A 86 -6.90 19.04 0.10
C LEU A 86 -8.32 18.97 -0.42
N PHE A 87 -9.26 18.50 0.41
CA PHE A 87 -10.69 18.44 0.05
C PHE A 87 -11.24 19.80 -0.39
N THR A 88 -10.74 20.89 0.20
CA THR A 88 -11.14 22.28 -0.12
C THR A 88 -10.82 22.71 -1.54
N ASP A 89 -9.95 21.99 -2.24
CA ASP A 89 -9.59 22.25 -3.63
C ASP A 89 -10.56 21.57 -4.62
N PHE A 90 -11.55 20.84 -4.11
CA PHE A 90 -12.53 20.10 -4.90
C PHE A 90 -13.95 20.60 -4.63
N LYS A 91 -14.81 20.45 -5.63
CA LYS A 91 -16.20 20.89 -5.55
C LYS A 91 -17.01 20.13 -4.49
N ASP A 92 -16.82 18.82 -4.43
CA ASP A 92 -17.58 17.92 -3.56
C ASP A 92 -16.86 16.58 -3.32
N GLN A 93 -17.51 15.72 -2.53
CA GLN A 93 -17.00 14.39 -2.17
C GLN A 93 -16.93 13.43 -3.36
N ILE A 94 -17.74 13.63 -4.40
CA ILE A 94 -17.76 12.77 -5.57
C ILE A 94 -16.50 12.99 -6.40
N GLU A 95 -16.13 14.26 -6.63
CA GLU A 95 -14.88 14.61 -7.33
C GLU A 95 -13.64 14.17 -6.54
N PHE A 96 -13.62 14.41 -5.23
CA PHE A 96 -12.49 14.00 -4.40
C PHE A 96 -12.31 12.48 -4.39
N ALA A 97 -13.41 11.71 -4.34
CA ALA A 97 -13.38 10.26 -4.47
C ALA A 97 -12.97 9.81 -5.89
N ALA A 98 -13.35 10.56 -6.92
CA ALA A 98 -12.92 10.30 -8.30
C ALA A 98 -11.40 10.43 -8.46
N LEU A 99 -10.76 11.43 -7.83
CA LEU A 99 -9.30 11.54 -7.80
C LEU A 99 -8.64 10.31 -7.19
N ALA A 100 -9.11 9.84 -6.02
CA ALA A 100 -8.55 8.65 -5.38
C ALA A 100 -8.63 7.41 -6.29
N ARG A 101 -9.79 7.21 -6.94
CA ARG A 101 -9.97 6.12 -7.92
C ARG A 101 -9.00 6.25 -9.09
N ALA A 102 -8.86 7.44 -9.66
CA ALA A 102 -7.97 7.68 -10.79
C ALA A 102 -6.49 7.43 -10.43
N LEU A 103 -6.06 7.84 -9.23
CA LEU A 103 -4.71 7.57 -8.73
C LEU A 103 -4.46 6.08 -8.59
N ASN A 104 -5.39 5.35 -7.99
CA ASN A 104 -5.29 3.90 -7.85
C ASN A 104 -5.20 3.19 -9.21
N THR A 105 -6.10 3.52 -10.14
CA THR A 105 -6.10 2.97 -11.50
C THR A 105 -4.77 3.21 -12.19
N LYS A 106 -4.29 4.46 -12.20
CA LYS A 106 -3.02 4.83 -12.82
C LYS A 106 -1.83 4.09 -12.20
N ALA A 107 -1.83 3.91 -10.88
CA ALA A 107 -0.77 3.20 -10.18
C ALA A 107 -0.71 1.73 -10.59
N THR A 108 -1.86 1.05 -10.66
CA THR A 108 -1.91 -0.36 -11.08
C THR A 108 -1.67 -0.59 -12.56
N GLU A 109 -2.16 0.29 -13.43
CA GLU A 109 -1.93 0.19 -14.88
C GLU A 109 -0.45 0.36 -15.25
N ALA A 110 0.32 1.07 -14.42
CA ALA A 110 1.76 1.24 -14.62
C ALA A 110 2.59 0.01 -14.18
N LEU A 111 1.99 -0.97 -13.50
CA LEU A 111 2.71 -2.16 -13.04
C LEU A 111 2.93 -3.13 -14.20
N THR A 112 4.15 -3.62 -14.34
CA THR A 112 4.49 -4.70 -15.27
C THR A 112 4.95 -5.90 -14.45
N LEU A 113 4.23 -7.01 -14.56
CA LEU A 113 4.54 -8.26 -13.85
C LEU A 113 4.71 -9.40 -14.84
N PRO A 114 5.67 -10.31 -14.63
CA PRO A 114 5.78 -11.51 -15.44
C PRO A 114 4.53 -12.36 -15.28
N GLU A 115 4.23 -13.14 -16.32
CA GLU A 115 3.15 -14.13 -16.27
C GLU A 115 3.54 -15.32 -15.39
N GLY A 116 2.53 -16.07 -14.93
CA GLY A 116 2.72 -17.25 -14.09
C GLY A 116 2.74 -16.98 -12.59
N ASP A 117 3.15 -18.00 -11.84
CA ASP A 117 3.26 -17.96 -10.39
C ASP A 117 4.45 -17.09 -9.96
N LEU A 118 4.18 -16.17 -9.04
CA LEU A 118 5.15 -15.22 -8.51
C LEU A 118 5.70 -15.68 -7.14
N THR A 119 5.15 -16.75 -6.57
CA THR A 119 5.57 -17.31 -5.29
C THR A 119 7.06 -17.67 -5.31
N GLY A 120 7.77 -17.27 -4.25
CA GLY A 120 9.21 -17.45 -4.09
C GLY A 120 10.08 -16.45 -4.84
N LYS A 121 9.50 -15.54 -5.64
CA LYS A 121 10.25 -14.42 -6.24
C LYS A 121 10.52 -13.34 -5.20
N HIS A 122 11.63 -12.64 -5.39
CA HIS A 122 11.94 -11.46 -4.60
C HIS A 122 11.28 -10.25 -5.23
N VAL A 123 10.65 -9.41 -4.40
CA VAL A 123 9.92 -8.24 -4.84
C VAL A 123 10.38 -7.01 -4.09
N ARG A 124 10.56 -5.90 -4.81
CA ARG A 124 10.75 -4.57 -4.23
C ARG A 124 9.56 -3.70 -4.61
N PHE A 125 9.02 -2.97 -3.64
CA PHE A 125 7.83 -2.15 -3.84
C PHE A 125 7.98 -0.77 -3.21
N GLU A 126 7.23 0.18 -3.76
CA GLU A 126 6.98 1.51 -3.21
C GLU A 126 5.47 1.77 -3.32
N GLY A 127 4.86 2.39 -2.32
CA GLY A 127 3.43 2.67 -2.36
C GLY A 127 2.88 3.34 -1.11
N ALA A 128 1.56 3.36 -1.01
CA ALA A 128 0.85 3.89 0.14
C ALA A 128 -0.12 2.88 0.74
N PHE A 129 -0.32 2.94 2.05
CA PHE A 129 -1.34 2.18 2.75
C PHE A 129 -2.00 3.03 3.83
N ALA A 130 -3.13 2.56 4.36
CA ALA A 130 -3.88 3.24 5.40
C ALA A 130 -4.20 2.28 6.54
N LEU A 131 -4.12 2.75 7.78
CA LEU A 131 -4.49 2.00 8.99
C LEU A 131 -5.39 2.81 9.90
N ARG A 132 -6.47 2.20 10.39
CA ARG A 132 -7.29 2.76 11.48
C ARG A 132 -6.93 2.15 12.83
N SER A 133 -6.32 0.96 12.84
CA SER A 133 -5.79 0.32 14.03
C SER A 133 -4.50 -0.43 13.72
N ALA A 134 -3.65 -0.64 14.73
CA ALA A 134 -2.35 -1.30 14.56
C ALA A 134 -2.45 -2.79 14.20
N SER A 135 -3.63 -3.40 14.36
CA SER A 135 -3.89 -4.80 14.03
C SER A 135 -4.47 -5.00 12.63
N GLU A 136 -4.77 -3.92 11.91
CA GLU A 136 -5.24 -4.04 10.53
C GLU A 136 -4.11 -4.55 9.62
N PRO A 137 -4.43 -5.42 8.63
CA PRO A 137 -3.43 -5.88 7.68
C PRO A 137 -2.92 -4.70 6.84
N ILE A 138 -1.62 -4.68 6.58
CA ILE A 138 -0.99 -3.64 5.76
C ILE A 138 -1.31 -3.94 4.28
N GLN A 139 -2.26 -3.19 3.73
CA GLN A 139 -2.64 -3.27 2.32
C GLN A 139 -2.03 -2.11 1.51
N VAL A 140 -0.96 -2.39 0.79
CA VAL A 140 -0.23 -1.39 0.00
C VAL A 140 -0.84 -1.25 -1.38
N VAL A 141 -1.14 -0.02 -1.77
CA VAL A 141 -1.36 0.38 -3.16
C VAL A 141 0.00 0.76 -3.76
N PRO A 142 0.57 -0.07 -4.65
CA PRO A 142 1.92 0.16 -5.16
C PRO A 142 1.93 1.26 -6.23
N THR A 143 2.89 2.18 -6.14
CA THR A 143 3.25 3.09 -7.23
C THR A 143 4.43 2.57 -8.06
N ARG A 144 5.20 1.63 -7.49
CA ARG A 144 6.27 0.92 -8.17
C ARG A 144 6.35 -0.50 -7.62
N LEU A 145 6.58 -1.46 -8.51
CA LEU A 145 6.79 -2.85 -8.17
C LEU A 145 7.84 -3.42 -9.12
N THR A 146 8.85 -4.08 -8.58
CA THR A 146 9.91 -4.72 -9.37
C THR A 146 10.16 -6.11 -8.82
N LEU A 147 10.14 -7.09 -9.71
CA LEU A 147 10.44 -8.48 -9.37
C LEU A 147 11.87 -8.81 -9.81
N GLY A 148 12.63 -9.41 -8.90
CA GLY A 148 13.93 -10.00 -9.16
C GLY A 148 13.86 -11.53 -9.12
N ASP A 149 14.86 -12.15 -9.73
CA ASP A 149 15.13 -13.56 -9.47
C ASP A 149 15.79 -13.71 -8.09
N ARG A 150 15.55 -14.84 -7.44
CA ARG A 150 16.03 -15.14 -6.09
C ARG A 150 17.56 -15.00 -6.05
N ALA A 151 18.08 -14.22 -5.10
CA ALA A 151 19.50 -14.21 -4.76
C ALA A 151 19.92 -15.53 -4.11
#